data_AF-A0A816HR87-F1
#
_entry.id   AF-A0A816HR87-F1
#
_cell.length_a   1.000
_cell.length_b   1.000
_cell.length_c   1.000
_cell.angle_alpha   90.00
_cell.angle_beta   90.00
_cell.angle_gamma   90.00
#
_symmetry.space_group_name_H-M   'P 1'
#
loop_
_entity.id
_entity.type
_entity.pdbx_description
1 polymer ?
#
loop_
_entity_poly.entity_id
_entity_poly.type
_entity_poly.pdbx_seq_one_letter_code
_entity_poly.pdbx_strand_id
1 'polypeptide(L)' 'MGQGMSEVAPGVYVTSALVARQGNVLDEHGITHVISIQKTPISPFAHRQYLLIPAKDHISQDILQYASQ' A
#
# COMPACT_ATOMS: atom_id res chain seq x y z
N MET A 1 9.62 10.46 7.15
CA MET A 1 8.41 9.77 6.66
C MET A 1 7.29 10.05 7.64
N GLY A 2 6.10 10.44 7.17
CA GLY A 2 4.97 10.79 8.05
C GLY A 2 4.54 9.62 8.94
N GLN A 3 4.07 9.92 10.15
CA GLN A 3 3.73 8.91 11.15
C GLN A 3 2.29 8.38 11.07
N GLY A 4 1.53 8.79 10.06
CA GLY A 4 0.11 8.46 9.95
C GLY A 4 -0.30 7.98 8.57
N MET A 5 -1.53 7.49 8.51
CA MET A 5 -2.21 7.17 7.26
C MET A 5 -3.07 8.37 6.86
N SER A 6 -2.95 8.81 5.61
CA SER A 6 -3.68 9.98 5.10
C SER A 6 -4.83 9.53 4.22
N GLU A 7 -6.05 9.98 4.51
CA GLU A 7 -7.18 9.79 3.62
C GLU A 7 -7.06 10.77 2.43
N VAL A 8 -7.02 10.23 1.21
CA VAL A 8 -6.88 11.02 -0.03
C VAL A 8 -8.20 11.11 -0.80
N ALA A 9 -9.12 10.20 -0.54
CA ALA A 9 -10.50 10.20 -0.98
C ALA A 9 -11.31 9.32 -0.01
N PRO A 10 -12.66 9.41 0.02
CA PRO A 10 -13.48 8.60 0.91
C PRO A 10 -13.14 7.10 0.81
N GLY A 11 -12.59 6.53 1.88
CA GLY A 11 -12.18 5.12 1.94
C GLY A 11 -10.88 4.78 1.21
N VAL A 12 -10.13 5.77 0.71
CA VAL A 12 -8.83 5.60 0.04
C VAL A 12 -7.75 6.27 0.87
N TYR A 13 -6.75 5.47 1.23
CA TYR A 13 -5.69 5.90 2.13
C TYR A 13 -4.31 5.70 1.52
N VAL A 14 -3.40 6.62 1.84
CA VAL A 14 -1.98 6.52 1.50
C VAL A 14 -1.16 6.51 2.78
N THR A 15 -0.24 5.57 2.88
CA THR A 15 0.71 5.48 4.00
C THR A 15 2.03 4.85 3.57
N SER A 16 3.02 4.89 4.46
CA SER A 16 4.31 4.24 4.22
C SER A 16 4.22 2.73 4.45
N ALA A 17 5.11 1.96 3.82
CA ALA A 17 5.23 0.53 4.08
C ALA A 17 5.55 0.21 5.56
N LEU A 18 6.20 1.13 6.29
CA LEU A 18 6.47 0.96 7.72
C LEU A 18 5.19 1.02 8.54
N VAL A 19 4.33 2.00 8.26
CA VAL A 19 3.06 2.20 8.98
C VAL A 19 2.08 1.09 8.61
N ALA A 20 1.94 0.73 7.32
CA ALA A 20 1.06 -0.36 6.89
C ALA A 20 1.39 -1.74 7.52
N ARG A 21 2.60 -1.92 8.05
CA ARG A 21 3.01 -3.14 8.76
C ARG A 21 2.67 -3.13 10.25
N GLN A 22 2.26 -2.00 10.80
CA GLN A 22 1.75 -1.90 12.16
C GLN A 22 0.35 -2.50 12.15
N GLY A 23 0.18 -3.68 12.76
CA GLY A 23 -1.01 -4.51 12.57
C GLY A 23 -2.33 -3.79 12.87
N ASN A 24 -2.34 -2.86 13.82
CA ASN A 24 -3.53 -2.13 14.24
C ASN A 24 -3.98 -1.03 13.27
N VAL A 25 -3.07 -0.35 12.55
CA VAL A 25 -3.45 0.87 11.80
C VAL A 25 -4.42 0.57 10.66
N LEU A 26 -4.26 -0.59 10.02
CA LEU A 26 -5.14 -1.04 8.95
C LEU A 26 -6.50 -1.51 9.51
N ASP A 27 -6.53 -2.11 10.71
CA ASP A 27 -7.77 -2.51 11.39
C ASP A 27 -8.57 -1.29 11.85
N GLU A 28 -7.90 -0.29 12.42
CA GLU A 28 -8.50 0.96 12.93
C GLU A 28 -9.28 1.72 11.85
N HIS A 29 -8.85 1.61 10.59
CA HIS A 29 -9.50 2.26 9.45
C HIS A 29 -10.36 1.29 8.62
N GLY A 30 -10.56 0.06 9.07
CA GLY A 30 -11.38 -0.94 8.37
C GLY A 30 -10.85 -1.32 6.99
N ILE A 31 -9.53 -1.30 6.78
CA ILE A 31 -8.91 -1.57 5.48
C ILE A 31 -9.04 -3.05 5.12
N THR A 32 -9.73 -3.31 4.00
CA THR A 32 -9.96 -4.66 3.46
C THR A 32 -9.06 -5.01 2.27
N HIS A 33 -8.56 -3.99 1.56
CA HIS A 33 -7.74 -4.12 0.35
C HIS A 33 -6.48 -3.27 0.46
N VAL A 34 -5.34 -3.81 0.02
CA VAL A 34 -4.05 -3.12 0.05
C VAL A 34 -3.39 -3.22 -1.32
N ILE A 35 -3.05 -2.06 -1.89
CA ILE A 35 -2.13 -1.96 -3.04
C ILE A 35 -0.75 -1.62 -2.49
N SER A 36 0.20 -2.53 -2.66
CA SER A 36 1.56 -2.37 -2.16
C SER A 36 2.54 -2.18 -3.32
N ILE A 37 3.07 -0.96 -3.46
CA ILE A 37 4.07 -0.59 -4.47
C ILE A 37 5.45 -0.55 -3.80
N GLN A 38 6.26 -1.60 -3.97
CA GLN A 38 7.60 -1.68 -3.38
C GLN A 38 8.47 -2.73 -4.07
N LYS A 39 9.79 -2.56 -4.01
CA LYS A 39 10.76 -3.46 -4.66
C LYS A 39 10.69 -4.89 -4.10
N THR A 40 10.52 -5.02 -2.78
CA THR A 40 10.52 -6.31 -2.10
C THR A 40 9.09 -6.65 -1.67
N PRO A 41 8.49 -7.73 -2.19
CA PRO A 41 7.16 -8.14 -1.78
C PRO A 41 7.14 -8.49 -0.28
N ILE A 42 6.01 -8.22 0.37
CA ILE A 42 5.76 -8.56 1.76
C ILE A 42 4.75 -9.69 1.84
N SER A 43 4.83 -10.47 2.92
CA SER A 43 3.78 -11.43 3.23
C SER A 43 2.48 -10.69 3.50
N PRO A 44 1.38 -11.05 2.82
CA PRO A 44 0.05 -10.52 3.12
C PRO A 44 -0.29 -10.73 4.60
N PHE A 45 -0.86 -9.71 5.24
CA PHE A 45 -1.60 -9.95 6.48
C PHE A 45 -2.86 -10.76 6.16
N ALA A 46 -3.27 -11.64 7.07
CA ALA A 46 -4.48 -12.44 6.90
C ALA A 46 -5.72 -11.54 6.69
N HIS A 47 -6.83 -12.11 6.19
CA HIS A 47 -8.15 -11.45 6.07
C HIS A 47 -8.21 -10.15 5.24
N ARG A 48 -7.18 -9.86 4.42
CA ARG A 48 -7.17 -8.75 3.46
C ARG A 48 -6.75 -9.21 2.07
N GLN A 49 -7.25 -8.52 1.06
CA GLN A 49 -6.83 -8.74 -0.33
C GLN A 49 -5.64 -7.84 -0.67
N TYR A 50 -4.64 -8.41 -1.34
CA TYR A 50 -3.42 -7.69 -1.71
C TYR A 50 -3.22 -7.67 -3.21
N LEU A 51 -2.92 -6.49 -3.73
CA LEU A 51 -2.29 -6.30 -5.03
C LEU A 51 -0.84 -5.85 -4.79
N LEU A 52 0.13 -6.65 -5.25
CA LEU A 52 1.55 -6.34 -5.11
C LEU A 52 2.09 -5.82 -6.45
N ILE A 53 2.60 -4.60 -6.46
CA ILE A 53 3.23 -3.97 -7.63
C ILE A 53 4.73 -3.85 -7.36
N PRO A 54 5.57 -4.72 -7.96
CA PRO A 54 7.01 -4.68 -7.76
C PRO A 54 7.62 -3.49 -8.51
N ALA A 55 7.98 -2.42 -7.78
CA ALA A 55 8.53 -1.20 -8.36
C ALA A 55 9.57 -0.56 -7.45
N LYS A 56 10.59 0.06 -8.06
CA LYS A 56 11.55 0.93 -7.36
C LYS A 56 11.08 2.37 -7.44
N ASP A 57 11.41 3.16 -6.41
CA ASP A 57 11.31 4.61 -6.47
C ASP A 57 12.48 5.16 -7.31
N HIS A 58 12.32 5.13 -8.63
CA HIS A 58 13.31 5.59 -9.58
C HIS A 58 12.63 6.04 -10.88
N ILE A 59 13.15 7.09 -11.51
CA ILE A 59 12.56 7.70 -12.72
C ILE A 59 12.43 6.72 -13.90
N SER A 60 13.30 5.71 -13.97
CA SER A 60 13.26 4.70 -15.04
C SER A 60 12.19 3.63 -14.83
N GLN A 61 11.47 3.65 -13.70
CA GLN A 61 10.42 2.68 -13.41
C GLN A 61 9.13 3.13 -14.09
N ASP A 62 8.68 2.39 -15.10
CA ASP A 62 7.34 2.59 -15.65
C ASP A 62 6.31 1.98 -14.69
N ILE A 63 5.60 2.84 -13.96
CA ILE A 63 4.48 2.44 -13.08
C ILE A 63 3.13 2.54 -13.79
N LEU A 64 3.05 3.27 -14.91
CA LEU A 64 1.81 3.50 -15.62
C LEU A 64 1.32 2.25 -16.34
N GLN A 65 2.22 1.34 -16.69
CA GLN A 65 1.87 -0.01 -17.19
C GLN A 65 0.94 -0.81 -16.25
N TYR A 66 0.85 -0.44 -14.97
CA TYR A 66 -0.05 -1.09 -14.00
C TYR A 66 -1.41 -0.39 -13.84
N ALA A 67 -1.61 0.79 -14.42
CA ALA A 67 -2.82 1.59 -14.23
C ALA A 67 -4.01 1.12 -15.08
N SER A 68 -3.78 0.25 -16.06
CA SER A 68 -4.80 -0.26 -16.99
C SER A 68 -5.11 -1.75 -16.80
N GLN A 69 -4.71 -2.34 -15.67
CA GLN A 69 -5.03 -3.72 -15.34
C GLN A 69 -6.46 -3.86 -14.81
#